data_AF-A0A317SWI7-F1
#
_entry.id   AF-A0A317SWI7-F1
#
_cell.length_a   1.000
_cell.length_b   1.000
_cell.length_c   1.000
_cell.angle_alpha   90.00
_cell.angle_beta   90.00
_cell.angle_gamma   90.00
#
_symmetry.space_group_name_H-M   'P 1'
#
loop_
_entity.id
_entity.type
_entity.pdbx_description
1 polymer ?
#
loop_
_entity_poly.entity_id
_entity_poly.type
_entity_poly.pdbx_seq_one_letter_code
_entity_poly.pdbx_strand_id
1 'polypeptide(L)'
;MPTPINIGIIGCGELAQVVHIPTLTFLPELYKITYLCDISPSAVSHAASKVPSQQPIHTTQVAEELCSSQLVDAVFTLGPDEFHAEHVLLALKHDKYVFVEKPVTLTRKDALAIAEGEKHSKGRVMVGYMRRYAAVVGDAVAEIGGREKIIYARVRDIIGPNSTFVGQSGTFPREFSDYKPEDVSELAKRAEDMASEQLTGYGVPATEQSIELYRGLTGLGSHDLSLMREILGMPVRENPTLGASLRMPVWNVLFNYGHFTVLYESGFHGIPVFDAHIEVYSEKKSVLIKYDTPYVKGLPVTMTVRENVDGKFVERFIRNTYEDPFTLESKSFYSAVREGARIKTDVDDALEDFELFGMIMKNWRE
;
A
#
# COMPACT_ATOMS: atom_id res chain seq x y z
N MET A 1 -13.02 23.61 -16.30
CA MET A 1 -11.90 23.18 -15.44
C MET A 1 -12.44 22.10 -14.50
N PRO A 2 -11.65 21.06 -14.17
CA PRO A 2 -12.03 20.06 -13.17
C PRO A 2 -12.43 20.73 -11.86
N THR A 3 -13.32 20.09 -11.08
CA THR A 3 -13.71 20.57 -9.75
C THR A 3 -12.86 19.84 -8.72
N PRO A 4 -11.90 20.53 -8.04
CA PRO A 4 -11.01 19.88 -7.10
C PRO A 4 -11.77 19.17 -5.98
N ILE A 5 -11.25 18.06 -5.50
CA ILE A 5 -11.76 17.34 -4.33
C ILE A 5 -11.18 18.00 -3.08
N ASN A 6 -12.05 18.39 -2.15
CA ASN A 6 -11.59 18.89 -0.86
C ASN A 6 -11.24 17.71 0.05
N ILE A 7 -9.97 17.66 0.46
CA ILE A 7 -9.38 16.55 1.19
C ILE A 7 -9.25 16.90 2.68
N GLY A 8 -9.71 15.97 3.50
CA GLY A 8 -9.30 15.86 4.90
C GLY A 8 -8.26 14.76 5.06
N ILE A 9 -7.19 15.00 5.84
CA ILE A 9 -6.17 13.98 6.15
C ILE A 9 -6.23 13.63 7.63
N ILE A 10 -6.35 12.34 7.94
CA ILE A 10 -6.18 11.79 9.28
C ILE A 10 -4.83 11.08 9.35
N GLY A 11 -3.92 11.58 10.18
CA GLY A 11 -2.52 11.15 10.26
C GLY A 11 -1.59 12.09 9.50
N CYS A 12 -0.78 12.84 10.24
CA CYS A 12 0.21 13.81 9.76
C CYS A 12 1.65 13.29 9.93
N GLY A 13 1.83 11.96 9.95
CA GLY A 13 3.12 11.28 10.11
C GLY A 13 4.02 11.34 8.87
N GLU A 14 5.08 10.52 8.86
CA GLU A 14 6.11 10.52 7.81
C GLU A 14 5.53 10.41 6.40
N LEU A 15 4.66 9.42 6.16
CA LEU A 15 4.13 9.16 4.82
C LEU A 15 3.24 10.30 4.31
N ALA A 16 2.44 10.91 5.18
CA ALA A 16 1.66 12.10 4.84
C ALA A 16 2.59 13.26 4.42
N GLN A 17 3.66 13.49 5.18
CA GLN A 17 4.59 14.59 4.96
C GLN A 17 5.52 14.39 3.75
N VAL A 18 5.92 13.16 3.46
CA VAL A 18 6.91 12.84 2.41
C VAL A 18 6.23 12.54 1.07
N VAL A 19 5.05 11.92 1.11
CA VAL A 19 4.38 11.41 -0.10
C VAL A 19 3.08 12.14 -0.39
N HIS A 20 2.08 12.02 0.49
CA HIS A 20 0.71 12.40 0.15
C HIS A 20 0.52 13.91 0.05
N ILE A 21 0.98 14.69 1.04
CA ILE A 21 0.87 16.16 1.01
C ILE A 21 1.58 16.74 -0.23
N PRO A 22 2.84 16.38 -0.54
CA PRO A 22 3.48 16.82 -1.79
C PRO A 22 2.73 16.39 -3.04
N THR A 23 2.27 15.14 -3.11
CA THR A 23 1.56 14.60 -4.29
C THR A 23 0.27 15.36 -4.57
N LEU A 24 -0.56 15.57 -3.54
CA LEU A 24 -1.82 16.31 -3.67
C LEU A 24 -1.55 17.78 -4.01
N THR A 25 -0.50 18.38 -3.43
CA THR A 25 -0.08 19.75 -3.71
C THR A 25 0.39 19.96 -5.15
N PHE A 26 1.02 18.96 -5.77
CA PHE A 26 1.43 19.01 -7.18
C PHE A 26 0.26 18.79 -8.16
N LEU A 27 -0.94 18.51 -7.65
CA LEU A 27 -2.16 18.33 -8.43
C LEU A 27 -3.26 19.34 -8.02
N PRO A 28 -2.99 20.67 -8.02
CA PRO A 28 -3.91 21.68 -7.48
C PRO A 28 -5.22 21.83 -8.28
N GLU A 29 -5.23 21.38 -9.53
CA GLU A 29 -6.43 21.30 -10.37
C GLU A 29 -7.37 20.15 -9.94
N LEU A 30 -6.84 19.14 -9.23
CA LEU A 30 -7.57 17.95 -8.82
C LEU A 30 -7.88 17.93 -7.32
N TYR A 31 -7.02 18.53 -6.49
CA TYR A 31 -7.09 18.40 -5.04
C TYR A 31 -6.87 19.72 -4.29
N LYS A 32 -7.55 19.84 -3.15
CA LYS A 32 -7.31 20.89 -2.15
C LYS A 32 -7.31 20.28 -0.76
N ILE A 33 -6.22 20.39 -0.02
CA ILE A 33 -6.18 19.97 1.39
C ILE A 33 -6.85 21.07 2.22
N THR A 34 -7.93 20.72 2.91
CA THR A 34 -8.77 21.69 3.66
C THR A 34 -8.82 21.41 5.16
N TYR A 35 -8.53 20.17 5.56
CA TYR A 35 -8.64 19.72 6.94
C TYR A 35 -7.50 18.76 7.28
N LEU A 36 -6.86 18.93 8.43
CA LEU A 36 -5.82 18.05 8.94
C LEU A 36 -6.19 17.58 10.35
N CYS A 37 -6.00 16.29 10.61
CA CYS A 37 -6.26 15.67 11.90
C CYS A 37 -5.08 14.81 12.32
N ASP A 38 -4.55 15.04 13.51
CA ASP A 38 -3.56 14.17 14.16
C ASP A 38 -3.66 14.35 15.68
N ILE A 39 -3.34 13.32 16.45
CA ILE A 39 -3.29 13.42 17.92
C ILE A 39 -2.17 14.36 18.38
N SER A 40 -1.13 14.57 17.57
CA SER A 40 -0.02 15.49 17.82
C SER A 40 -0.32 16.88 17.23
N PRO A 41 -0.54 17.92 18.07
CA PRO A 41 -0.68 19.30 17.59
C PRO A 41 0.53 19.77 16.79
N SER A 42 1.75 19.35 17.17
CA SER A 42 2.97 19.71 16.47
C SER A 42 3.06 19.08 15.07
N ALA A 43 2.64 17.83 14.91
CA ALA A 43 2.55 17.17 13.61
C ALA A 43 1.55 17.89 12.69
N VAL A 44 0.37 18.25 13.20
CA VAL A 44 -0.61 19.01 12.41
C VAL A 44 -0.05 20.38 12.00
N SER A 45 0.56 21.11 12.92
CA SER A 45 1.15 22.43 12.64
C SER A 45 2.24 22.35 11.56
N HIS A 46 3.13 21.35 11.66
CA HIS A 46 4.18 21.13 10.68
C HIS A 46 3.63 20.70 9.32
N ALA A 47 2.65 19.80 9.28
CA ALA A 47 1.99 19.38 8.04
C ALA A 47 1.25 20.56 7.38
N ALA A 48 0.51 21.37 8.15
CA ALA A 48 -0.17 22.56 7.66
C ALA A 48 0.81 23.56 7.00
N SER A 49 2.02 23.72 7.57
CA SER A 49 3.06 24.60 7.01
C SER A 49 3.57 24.16 5.63
N LYS A 50 3.37 22.87 5.26
CA LYS A 50 3.80 22.30 3.98
C LYS A 50 2.76 22.42 2.88
N VAL A 51 1.52 22.72 3.22
CA VAL A 51 0.44 22.86 2.25
C VAL A 51 0.44 24.29 1.72
N PRO A 52 0.68 24.51 0.42
CA PRO A 52 0.59 25.84 -0.16
C PRO A 52 -0.87 26.24 -0.17
N SER A 53 -1.23 27.22 0.65
CA SER A 53 -2.62 27.65 0.72
C SER A 53 -2.80 29.14 0.63
N GLN A 54 -3.80 29.54 -0.16
CA GLN A 54 -4.35 30.90 -0.19
C GLN A 54 -5.47 31.09 0.87
N GLN A 55 -5.94 30.00 1.51
CA GLN A 55 -6.99 30.02 2.54
C GLN A 55 -6.59 29.21 3.79
N PRO A 56 -7.10 29.54 4.99
CA PRO A 56 -6.74 28.80 6.19
C PRO A 56 -7.16 27.33 6.10
N ILE A 57 -6.25 26.43 6.45
CA ILE A 57 -6.53 25.00 6.61
C ILE A 57 -7.06 24.80 8.02
N HIS A 58 -8.11 24.01 8.17
CA HIS A 58 -8.64 23.68 9.48
C HIS A 58 -7.87 22.50 10.08
N THR A 59 -7.73 22.51 11.40
CA THR A 59 -6.93 21.53 12.14
C THR A 59 -7.71 21.02 13.34
N THR A 60 -7.55 19.74 13.66
CA THR A 60 -8.18 19.12 14.83
C THR A 60 -7.34 17.95 15.35
N GLN A 61 -7.66 17.48 16.56
CA GLN A 61 -7.18 16.20 17.10
C GLN A 61 -8.31 15.16 17.14
N VAL A 62 -9.51 15.48 16.62
CA VAL A 62 -10.71 14.66 16.70
C VAL A 62 -11.18 14.29 15.29
N ALA A 63 -11.02 13.03 14.91
CA ALA A 63 -11.36 12.54 13.58
C ALA A 63 -12.83 12.78 13.16
N GLU A 64 -13.77 12.74 14.11
CA GLU A 64 -15.21 13.00 13.84
C GLU A 64 -15.47 14.43 13.37
N GLU A 65 -14.72 15.42 13.88
CA GLU A 65 -14.85 16.81 13.43
C GLU A 65 -14.44 16.97 11.96
N LEU A 66 -13.39 16.24 11.55
CA LEU A 66 -12.96 16.18 10.15
C LEU A 66 -13.99 15.46 9.29
N CYS A 67 -14.43 14.27 9.72
CA CYS A 67 -15.32 13.41 8.92
C CYS A 67 -16.72 14.02 8.74
N SER A 68 -17.24 14.75 9.73
CA SER A 68 -18.55 15.40 9.64
C SER A 68 -18.54 16.76 8.92
N SER A 69 -17.35 17.30 8.61
CA SER A 69 -17.20 18.62 8.00
C SER A 69 -17.77 18.69 6.59
N GLN A 70 -18.47 19.79 6.27
CA GLN A 70 -18.91 20.10 4.90
C GLN A 70 -17.76 20.59 4.00
N LEU A 71 -16.60 20.88 4.60
CA LEU A 71 -15.40 21.28 3.86
C LEU A 71 -14.63 20.09 3.31
N VAL A 72 -15.03 18.86 3.64
CA VAL A 72 -14.32 17.63 3.24
C VAL A 72 -15.22 16.80 2.34
N ASP A 73 -14.74 16.52 1.12
CA ASP A 73 -15.40 15.60 0.17
C ASP A 73 -14.88 14.16 0.36
N ALA A 74 -13.58 14.02 0.64
CA ALA A 74 -12.91 12.74 0.80
C ALA A 74 -11.86 12.78 1.93
N VAL A 75 -11.66 11.64 2.57
CA VAL A 75 -10.74 11.46 3.70
C VAL A 75 -9.57 10.56 3.27
N PHE A 76 -8.34 11.03 3.47
CA PHE A 76 -7.14 10.18 3.42
C PHE A 76 -6.80 9.72 4.85
N THR A 77 -6.87 8.42 5.11
CA THR A 77 -6.48 7.81 6.38
C THR A 77 -5.05 7.27 6.27
N LEU A 78 -4.10 8.02 6.85
CA LEU A 78 -2.64 7.84 6.73
C LEU A 78 -1.97 7.64 8.11
N GLY A 79 -2.77 7.42 9.15
CA GLY A 79 -2.30 7.15 10.51
C GLY A 79 -1.79 5.71 10.69
N PRO A 80 -1.56 5.27 11.94
CA PRO A 80 -1.22 3.89 12.23
C PRO A 80 -2.31 2.90 11.76
N ASP A 81 -1.88 1.75 11.27
CA ASP A 81 -2.75 0.75 10.63
C ASP A 81 -3.72 0.07 11.60
N GLU A 82 -3.43 0.15 12.90
CA GLU A 82 -4.32 -0.26 14.01
C GLU A 82 -5.63 0.55 14.07
N PHE A 83 -5.63 1.76 13.50
CA PHE A 83 -6.78 2.67 13.53
C PHE A 83 -7.44 2.86 12.16
N HIS A 84 -6.92 2.21 11.10
CA HIS A 84 -7.47 2.36 9.75
C HIS A 84 -8.97 2.04 9.69
N ALA A 85 -9.39 0.88 10.22
CA ALA A 85 -10.78 0.46 10.15
C ALA A 85 -11.73 1.44 10.89
N GLU A 86 -11.31 1.92 12.06
CA GLU A 86 -12.06 2.89 12.86
C GLU A 86 -12.28 4.19 12.07
N HIS A 87 -11.21 4.76 11.51
CA HIS A 87 -11.28 6.00 10.75
C HIS A 87 -12.02 5.86 9.41
N VAL A 88 -11.85 4.72 8.71
CA VAL A 88 -12.55 4.44 7.45
C VAL A 88 -14.05 4.34 7.71
N LEU A 89 -14.47 3.56 8.71
CA LEU A 89 -15.88 3.41 9.09
C LEU A 89 -16.50 4.76 9.52
N LEU A 90 -15.73 5.58 10.23
CA LEU A 90 -16.15 6.92 10.62
C LEU A 90 -16.41 7.82 9.41
N ALA A 91 -15.49 7.83 8.45
CA ALA A 91 -15.64 8.61 7.22
C ALA A 91 -16.84 8.12 6.38
N LEU A 92 -17.01 6.80 6.25
CA LEU A 92 -18.15 6.20 5.54
C LEU A 92 -19.50 6.54 6.18
N LYS A 93 -19.57 6.59 7.51
CA LYS A 93 -20.77 7.02 8.25
C LYS A 93 -21.22 8.43 7.87
N HIS A 94 -20.30 9.29 7.42
CA HIS A 94 -20.58 10.66 6.95
C HIS A 94 -20.58 10.79 5.42
N ASP A 95 -20.84 9.69 4.70
CA ASP A 95 -20.92 9.64 3.24
C ASP A 95 -19.63 10.11 2.52
N LYS A 96 -18.45 10.02 3.16
CA LYS A 96 -17.18 10.46 2.57
C LYS A 96 -16.55 9.37 1.72
N TYR A 97 -15.95 9.76 0.59
CA TYR A 97 -14.99 8.89 -0.09
C TYR A 97 -13.74 8.73 0.78
N VAL A 98 -13.13 7.56 0.74
CA VAL A 98 -11.98 7.24 1.59
C VAL A 98 -10.84 6.70 0.75
N PHE A 99 -9.66 7.27 0.93
CA PHE A 99 -8.41 6.61 0.58
C PHE A 99 -7.76 6.14 1.88
N VAL A 100 -7.45 4.87 1.97
CA VAL A 100 -6.76 4.27 3.12
C VAL A 100 -5.42 3.74 2.70
N GLU A 101 -4.36 4.15 3.41
CA GLU A 101 -3.04 3.56 3.20
C GLU A 101 -3.06 2.06 3.49
N LYS A 102 -2.13 1.34 2.86
CA LYS A 102 -2.06 -0.10 3.13
C LYS A 102 -1.44 -0.36 4.52
N PRO A 103 -1.67 -1.56 5.10
CA PRO A 103 -2.75 -2.47 4.75
C PRO A 103 -4.11 -1.81 5.04
N VAL A 104 -5.19 -2.27 4.38
CA VAL A 104 -6.54 -1.73 4.64
C VAL A 104 -6.90 -1.76 6.14
N THR A 105 -6.43 -2.79 6.85
CA THR A 105 -6.39 -2.94 8.31
C THR A 105 -5.56 -4.19 8.65
N LEU A 106 -5.48 -4.58 9.92
CA LEU A 106 -4.70 -5.72 10.41
C LEU A 106 -5.49 -7.00 10.60
N THR A 107 -6.82 -6.94 10.57
CA THR A 107 -7.65 -8.15 10.71
C THR A 107 -8.62 -8.28 9.54
N ARG A 108 -8.86 -9.53 9.12
CA ARG A 108 -9.84 -9.80 8.06
C ARG A 108 -11.26 -9.42 8.50
N LYS A 109 -11.53 -9.55 9.80
CA LYS A 109 -12.81 -9.18 10.43
C LYS A 109 -13.09 -7.69 10.27
N ASP A 110 -12.10 -6.84 10.54
CA ASP A 110 -12.26 -5.40 10.38
C ASP A 110 -12.36 -5.00 8.90
N ALA A 111 -11.62 -5.67 8.01
CA ALA A 111 -11.76 -5.46 6.57
C ALA A 111 -13.18 -5.80 6.07
N LEU A 112 -13.78 -6.88 6.57
CA LEU A 112 -15.18 -7.23 6.30
C LEU A 112 -16.16 -6.19 6.87
N ALA A 113 -15.87 -5.64 8.05
CA ALA A 113 -16.67 -4.58 8.63
C ALA A 113 -16.63 -3.31 7.76
N ILE A 114 -15.46 -2.95 7.22
CA ILE A 114 -15.31 -1.85 6.26
C ILE A 114 -16.15 -2.13 5.00
N ALA A 115 -16.04 -3.32 4.40
CA ALA A 115 -16.80 -3.69 3.21
C ALA A 115 -18.32 -3.61 3.45
N GLU A 116 -18.78 -3.98 4.65
CA GLU A 116 -20.19 -3.84 5.04
C GLU A 116 -20.58 -2.39 5.29
N GLY A 117 -19.72 -1.59 5.90
CA GLY A 117 -19.92 -0.16 6.09
C GLY A 117 -20.05 0.59 4.77
N GLU A 118 -19.24 0.22 3.76
CA GLU A 118 -19.25 0.84 2.43
C GLU A 118 -20.62 0.68 1.75
N LYS A 119 -21.30 -0.47 1.92
CA LYS A 119 -22.64 -0.70 1.36
C LYS A 119 -23.72 0.25 1.90
N HIS A 120 -23.50 0.81 3.07
CA HIS A 120 -24.43 1.72 3.75
C HIS A 120 -24.05 3.20 3.57
N SER A 121 -22.98 3.48 2.83
CA SER A 121 -22.46 4.82 2.57
C SER A 121 -22.67 5.20 1.11
N LYS A 122 -22.73 6.50 0.82
CA LYS A 122 -22.52 7.01 -0.56
C LYS A 122 -21.05 7.11 -0.92
N GLY A 123 -20.17 7.05 0.08
CA GLY A 123 -18.72 7.02 -0.08
C GLY A 123 -18.25 5.68 -0.63
N ARG A 124 -17.01 5.68 -1.14
CA ARG A 124 -16.31 4.48 -1.59
C ARG A 124 -14.89 4.47 -1.05
N VAL A 125 -14.34 3.27 -0.84
CA VAL A 125 -13.01 3.07 -0.27
C VAL A 125 -12.03 2.61 -1.34
N MET A 126 -10.89 3.28 -1.41
CA MET A 126 -9.73 2.89 -2.19
C MET A 126 -8.56 2.60 -1.25
N VAL A 127 -7.89 1.46 -1.45
CA VAL A 127 -6.71 1.04 -0.69
C VAL A 127 -5.45 1.43 -1.47
N GLY A 128 -4.47 2.01 -0.76
CA GLY A 128 -3.23 2.59 -1.29
C GLY A 128 -2.19 1.58 -1.78
N TYR A 129 -2.53 0.71 -2.74
CA TYR A 129 -1.60 -0.22 -3.37
C TYR A 129 -0.88 0.42 -4.57
N MET A 130 -0.09 1.47 -4.30
CA MET A 130 0.48 2.33 -5.34
C MET A 130 1.26 1.58 -6.43
N ARG A 131 1.95 0.47 -6.12
CA ARG A 131 2.69 -0.33 -7.13
C ARG A 131 1.79 -0.84 -8.26
N ARG A 132 0.51 -1.07 -8.00
CA ARG A 132 -0.51 -1.48 -9.00
C ARG A 132 -0.91 -0.38 -9.96
N TYR A 133 -0.58 0.87 -9.65
CA TYR A 133 -0.84 2.03 -10.50
C TYR A 133 0.38 2.44 -11.33
N ALA A 134 1.51 1.74 -11.20
CA ALA A 134 2.67 1.99 -12.03
C ALA A 134 2.33 1.81 -13.52
N ALA A 135 2.69 2.80 -14.33
CA ALA A 135 2.27 2.89 -15.74
C ALA A 135 2.69 1.70 -16.63
N VAL A 136 3.68 0.91 -16.20
CA VAL A 136 4.19 -0.26 -16.95
C VAL A 136 3.44 -1.56 -16.63
N VAL A 137 2.58 -1.61 -15.61
CA VAL A 137 1.92 -2.86 -15.19
C VAL A 137 1.03 -3.43 -16.29
N GLY A 138 0.22 -2.60 -16.94
CA GLY A 138 -0.62 -3.03 -18.07
C GLY A 138 0.19 -3.57 -19.24
N ASP A 139 1.28 -2.90 -19.59
CA ASP A 139 2.18 -3.32 -20.66
C ASP A 139 2.90 -4.63 -20.31
N ALA A 140 3.29 -4.81 -19.04
CA ALA A 140 3.91 -6.04 -18.56
C ALA A 140 2.96 -7.23 -18.66
N VAL A 141 1.70 -7.07 -18.25
CA VAL A 141 0.67 -8.11 -18.41
C VAL A 141 0.46 -8.47 -19.88
N ALA A 142 0.45 -7.46 -20.78
CA ALA A 142 0.36 -7.69 -22.22
C ALA A 142 1.60 -8.43 -22.78
N GLU A 143 2.81 -8.07 -22.33
CA GLU A 143 4.08 -8.69 -22.76
C GLU A 143 4.21 -10.15 -22.28
N ILE A 144 3.75 -10.46 -21.06
CA ILE A 144 3.64 -11.84 -20.54
C ILE A 144 2.67 -12.64 -21.39
N GLY A 145 1.52 -12.04 -21.74
CA GLY A 145 0.61 -12.57 -22.74
C GLY A 145 -0.16 -13.81 -22.32
N GLY A 146 -0.37 -14.02 -21.01
CA GLY A 146 -1.20 -15.10 -20.46
C GLY A 146 -0.48 -15.97 -19.43
N ARG A 147 -1.22 -16.43 -18.40
CA ARG A 147 -0.70 -17.25 -17.30
C ARG A 147 -0.20 -18.62 -17.77
N GLU A 148 -0.79 -19.16 -18.83
CA GLU A 148 -0.43 -20.43 -19.46
C GLU A 148 0.97 -20.43 -20.07
N LYS A 149 1.54 -19.25 -20.36
CA LYS A 149 2.89 -19.10 -20.91
C LYS A 149 3.98 -19.01 -19.84
N ILE A 150 3.59 -18.79 -18.59
CA ILE A 150 4.51 -18.61 -17.48
C ILE A 150 5.10 -19.97 -17.11
N ILE A 151 6.43 -20.02 -17.01
CA ILE A 151 7.18 -21.20 -16.53
C ILE A 151 7.76 -20.98 -15.13
N TYR A 152 7.97 -19.72 -14.73
CA TYR A 152 8.49 -19.32 -13.43
C TYR A 152 8.24 -17.84 -13.20
N ALA A 153 8.06 -17.41 -11.95
CA ALA A 153 8.15 -16.00 -11.60
C ALA A 153 8.88 -15.79 -10.28
N ARG A 154 9.41 -14.59 -10.10
CA ARG A 154 10.05 -14.14 -8.88
C ARG A 154 9.47 -12.80 -8.45
N VAL A 155 9.16 -12.69 -7.17
CA VAL A 155 8.69 -11.47 -6.52
C VAL A 155 9.66 -11.17 -5.40
N ARG A 156 10.28 -10.00 -5.42
CA ARG A 156 11.35 -9.65 -4.49
C ARG A 156 11.16 -8.23 -3.97
N ASP A 157 11.26 -8.08 -2.65
CA ASP A 157 11.27 -6.78 -1.99
C ASP A 157 12.09 -6.84 -0.71
N ILE A 158 13.40 -6.72 -0.87
CA ILE A 158 14.37 -6.70 0.22
C ILE A 158 14.96 -5.29 0.27
N ILE A 159 14.60 -4.53 1.30
CA ILE A 159 14.86 -3.08 1.32
C ILE A 159 15.81 -2.66 2.44
N GLY A 160 16.56 -1.60 2.12
CA GLY A 160 17.37 -0.86 3.07
C GLY A 160 16.55 0.05 3.99
N PRO A 161 17.23 0.78 4.89
CA PRO A 161 16.58 1.70 5.82
C PRO A 161 15.92 2.88 5.10
N ASN A 162 14.59 3.02 5.24
CA ASN A 162 13.82 4.13 4.66
C ASN A 162 14.36 5.50 5.03
N SER A 163 14.87 5.65 6.27
CA SER A 163 15.48 6.88 6.78
C SER A 163 16.57 7.45 5.87
N THR A 164 17.29 6.61 5.13
CA THR A 164 18.31 7.05 4.18
C THR A 164 17.69 7.79 3.00
N PHE A 165 16.59 7.28 2.44
CA PHE A 165 15.89 7.87 1.31
C PHE A 165 15.05 9.06 1.74
N VAL A 166 14.33 8.92 2.87
CA VAL A 166 13.49 9.97 3.45
C VAL A 166 14.32 11.22 3.78
N GLY A 167 15.45 11.05 4.45
CA GLY A 167 16.35 12.16 4.81
C GLY A 167 16.92 12.91 3.60
N GLN A 168 16.91 12.30 2.40
CA GLN A 168 17.41 12.87 1.15
C GLN A 168 16.30 13.21 0.15
N SER A 169 15.02 13.01 0.52
CA SER A 169 13.86 13.23 -0.36
C SER A 169 13.59 14.70 -0.70
N GLY A 170 14.18 15.64 0.05
CA GLY A 170 13.89 17.08 -0.06
C GLY A 170 12.55 17.50 0.54
N THR A 171 11.86 16.61 1.25
CA THR A 171 10.55 16.90 1.87
C THR A 171 10.64 17.33 3.35
N PHE A 172 11.82 17.19 3.95
CA PHE A 172 12.14 17.61 5.33
C PHE A 172 11.05 17.21 6.35
N PRO A 173 10.73 15.91 6.50
CA PRO A 173 9.76 15.46 7.47
C PRO A 173 10.26 15.65 8.91
N ARG A 174 9.33 15.69 9.85
CA ARG A 174 9.61 15.74 11.28
C ARG A 174 8.69 14.78 12.02
N GLU A 175 9.26 14.12 13.03
CA GLU A 175 8.55 13.31 14.01
C GLU A 175 8.32 14.13 15.28
N PHE A 176 7.20 13.85 15.96
CA PHE A 176 6.78 14.54 17.16
C PHE A 176 6.29 13.53 18.19
N SER A 177 6.46 13.85 19.47
CA SER A 177 6.13 12.98 20.60
C SER A 177 5.25 13.67 21.65
N ASP A 178 4.55 14.73 21.25
CA ASP A 178 3.62 15.51 22.07
C ASP A 178 2.21 14.89 22.18
N TYR A 179 2.14 13.57 22.06
CA TYR A 179 0.97 12.74 22.39
C TYR A 179 1.03 12.23 23.83
N LYS A 180 -0.10 11.72 24.35
CA LYS A 180 -0.17 11.28 25.74
C LYS A 180 0.41 9.87 25.88
N PRO A 181 0.96 9.51 27.07
CA PRO A 181 1.45 8.14 27.32
C PRO A 181 0.38 7.06 27.11
N GLU A 182 -0.89 7.38 27.36
CA GLU A 182 -2.01 6.49 27.14
C GLU A 182 -2.20 6.15 25.66
N ASP A 183 -1.98 7.12 24.75
CA ASP A 183 -2.10 6.93 23.30
C ASP A 183 -1.05 5.92 22.80
N VAL A 184 0.18 6.00 23.33
CA VAL A 184 1.27 5.05 23.02
C VAL A 184 0.93 3.64 23.50
N SER A 185 0.36 3.55 24.70
CA SER A 185 -0.02 2.28 25.30
C SER A 185 -1.19 1.63 24.56
N GLU A 186 -2.16 2.44 24.13
CA GLU A 186 -3.29 1.98 23.30
C GLU A 186 -2.80 1.47 21.94
N LEU A 187 -1.93 2.22 21.26
CA LEU A 187 -1.36 1.81 19.98
C LEU A 187 -0.66 0.45 20.09
N ALA A 188 0.24 0.29 21.07
CA ALA A 188 0.97 -0.96 21.27
C ALA A 188 0.03 -2.14 21.58
N LYS A 189 -0.97 -1.91 22.44
CA LYS A 189 -1.95 -2.93 22.78
C LYS A 189 -2.80 -3.34 21.58
N ARG A 190 -3.31 -2.38 20.79
CA ARG A 190 -4.08 -2.68 19.58
C ARG A 190 -3.25 -3.48 18.57
N ALA A 191 -1.99 -3.11 18.38
CA ALA A 191 -1.09 -3.83 17.48
C ALA A 191 -0.95 -5.31 17.88
N GLU A 192 -0.74 -5.57 19.17
CA GLU A 192 -0.65 -6.93 19.73
C GLU A 192 -1.97 -7.69 19.63
N ASP A 193 -3.08 -7.07 20.06
CA ASP A 193 -4.41 -7.69 20.08
C ASP A 193 -4.87 -8.09 18.66
N MET A 194 -4.73 -7.18 17.68
CA MET A 194 -5.17 -7.41 16.30
C MET A 194 -4.32 -8.46 15.59
N ALA A 195 -2.99 -8.40 15.75
CA ALA A 195 -2.10 -9.41 15.19
C ALA A 195 -2.38 -10.79 15.81
N SER A 196 -2.58 -10.85 17.13
CA SER A 196 -2.88 -12.08 17.84
C SER A 196 -4.23 -12.68 17.44
N GLU A 197 -5.27 -11.84 17.28
CA GLU A 197 -6.59 -12.27 16.77
C GLU A 197 -6.44 -12.90 15.39
N GLN A 198 -5.73 -12.24 14.47
CA GLN A 198 -5.62 -12.73 13.10
C GLN A 198 -4.76 -14.00 13.01
N LEU A 199 -3.64 -14.08 13.73
CA LEU A 199 -2.79 -15.27 13.78
C LEU A 199 -3.54 -16.48 14.35
N THR A 200 -4.29 -16.27 15.43
CA THR A 200 -5.16 -17.30 16.02
C THR A 200 -6.20 -17.78 14.99
N GLY A 201 -6.76 -16.86 14.21
CA GLY A 201 -7.66 -17.18 13.09
C GLY A 201 -7.02 -18.03 11.99
N TYR A 202 -5.70 -17.97 11.83
CA TYR A 202 -4.94 -18.85 10.93
C TYR A 202 -4.51 -20.17 11.57
N GLY A 203 -4.74 -20.37 12.87
CA GLY A 203 -4.22 -21.51 13.62
C GLY A 203 -2.73 -21.40 13.93
N VAL A 204 -2.19 -20.19 13.98
CA VAL A 204 -0.78 -19.89 14.26
C VAL A 204 -0.67 -19.33 15.69
N PRO A 205 0.25 -19.85 16.53
CA PRO A 205 0.49 -19.28 17.85
C PRO A 205 0.95 -17.83 17.75
N ALA A 206 0.36 -16.93 18.54
CA ALA A 206 0.73 -15.53 18.62
C ALA A 206 1.95 -15.34 19.54
N THR A 207 3.13 -15.74 19.08
CA THR A 207 4.42 -15.42 19.71
C THR A 207 4.94 -14.08 19.22
N GLU A 208 5.89 -13.47 19.94
CA GLU A 208 6.59 -12.25 19.53
C GLU A 208 7.12 -12.34 18.09
N GLN A 209 7.76 -13.44 17.72
CA GLN A 209 8.32 -13.63 16.38
C GLN A 209 7.24 -13.78 15.30
N SER A 210 6.14 -14.46 15.61
CA SER A 210 5.03 -14.64 14.67
C SER A 210 4.28 -13.32 14.42
N ILE A 211 4.14 -12.49 15.46
CA ILE A 211 3.56 -11.15 15.40
C ILE A 211 4.47 -10.25 14.59
N GLU A 212 5.78 -10.26 14.86
CA GLU A 212 6.76 -9.48 14.10
C GLU A 212 6.71 -9.81 12.61
N LEU A 213 6.71 -11.10 12.25
CA LEU A 213 6.59 -11.50 10.84
C LEU A 213 5.25 -11.09 10.24
N TYR A 214 4.14 -11.26 10.97
CA TYR A 214 2.83 -10.84 10.49
C TYR A 214 2.78 -9.34 10.19
N ARG A 215 3.34 -8.52 11.08
CA ARG A 215 3.50 -7.06 10.86
C ARG A 215 4.40 -6.77 9.64
N GLY A 216 5.46 -7.56 9.44
CA GLY A 216 6.29 -7.49 8.23
C GLY A 216 5.50 -7.79 6.94
N LEU A 217 4.61 -8.79 6.97
CA LEU A 217 3.75 -9.16 5.84
C LEU A 217 2.69 -8.10 5.53
N THR A 218 1.98 -7.60 6.55
CA THR A 218 0.94 -6.58 6.36
C THR A 218 1.55 -5.22 5.99
N GLY A 219 2.71 -4.91 6.59
CA GLY A 219 3.50 -3.73 6.30
C GLY A 219 4.19 -3.80 4.95
N LEU A 220 5.35 -4.45 4.85
CA LEU A 220 6.15 -4.49 3.61
C LEU A 220 5.50 -5.40 2.55
N GLY A 221 5.12 -6.62 2.94
CA GLY A 221 4.68 -7.65 2.00
C GLY A 221 3.43 -7.30 1.18
N SER A 222 2.51 -6.49 1.73
CA SER A 222 1.28 -6.08 1.06
C SER A 222 1.51 -5.28 -0.23
N HIS A 223 2.66 -4.61 -0.36
CA HIS A 223 3.04 -3.94 -1.61
C HIS A 223 3.19 -4.93 -2.77
N ASP A 224 3.96 -6.00 -2.55
CA ASP A 224 4.26 -6.98 -3.59
C ASP A 224 3.17 -8.00 -3.79
N LEU A 225 2.54 -8.43 -2.70
CA LEU A 225 1.51 -9.44 -2.76
C LEU A 225 0.30 -8.92 -3.56
N SER A 226 -0.10 -7.67 -3.34
CA SER A 226 -1.18 -7.05 -4.11
C SER A 226 -0.85 -6.95 -5.61
N LEU A 227 0.39 -6.58 -5.98
CA LEU A 227 0.79 -6.54 -7.38
C LEU A 227 1.01 -7.94 -8.00
N MET A 228 1.54 -8.88 -7.22
CA MET A 228 1.66 -10.29 -7.60
C MET A 228 0.29 -10.85 -7.97
N ARG A 229 -0.76 -10.56 -7.18
CA ARG A 229 -2.14 -10.96 -7.50
C ARG A 229 -2.61 -10.38 -8.82
N GLU A 230 -2.27 -9.12 -9.11
CA GLU A 230 -2.66 -8.49 -10.36
C GLU A 230 -1.99 -9.12 -11.58
N ILE A 231 -0.69 -9.41 -11.49
CA ILE A 231 0.09 -9.90 -12.65
C ILE A 231 -0.08 -11.42 -12.83
N LEU A 232 -0.10 -12.19 -11.74
CA LEU A 232 -0.04 -13.66 -11.75
C LEU A 232 -1.37 -14.32 -11.36
N GLY A 233 -2.28 -13.57 -10.74
CA GLY A 233 -3.44 -14.12 -10.04
C GLY A 233 -3.06 -14.74 -8.69
N MET A 234 -4.00 -15.48 -8.10
CA MET A 234 -3.80 -16.17 -6.83
C MET A 234 -3.04 -17.50 -7.01
N PRO A 235 -2.29 -17.94 -5.98
CA PRO A 235 -1.81 -19.32 -5.86
C PRO A 235 -2.97 -20.33 -5.83
N VAL A 236 -2.68 -21.61 -6.07
CA VAL A 236 -3.65 -22.70 -6.00
C VAL A 236 -4.15 -22.85 -4.55
N ARG A 237 -5.45 -22.63 -4.30
CA ARG A 237 -5.99 -22.51 -2.94
C ARG A 237 -5.86 -23.80 -2.11
N GLU A 238 -5.93 -24.97 -2.74
CA GLU A 238 -5.88 -26.27 -2.06
C GLU A 238 -4.47 -26.62 -1.55
N ASN A 239 -3.43 -26.18 -2.26
CA ASN A 239 -2.04 -26.41 -1.90
C ASN A 239 -1.19 -25.20 -2.34
N PRO A 240 -1.31 -24.05 -1.65
CA PRO A 240 -0.81 -22.77 -2.13
C PRO A 240 0.70 -22.60 -2.01
N THR A 241 1.35 -23.35 -1.13
CA THR A 241 2.76 -23.19 -0.79
C THR A 241 3.47 -24.53 -0.83
N LEU A 242 4.55 -24.62 -1.61
CA LEU A 242 5.40 -25.82 -1.69
C LEU A 242 6.50 -25.82 -0.62
N GLY A 243 6.81 -24.65 -0.07
CA GLY A 243 7.78 -24.48 1.01
C GLY A 243 7.87 -23.02 1.43
N ALA A 244 8.31 -22.77 2.66
CA ALA A 244 8.53 -21.44 3.18
C ALA A 244 9.63 -21.43 4.24
N SER A 245 10.32 -20.29 4.34
CA SER A 245 11.19 -19.94 5.46
C SER A 245 10.69 -18.63 6.03
N LEU A 246 9.95 -18.72 7.13
CA LEU A 246 9.27 -17.62 7.80
C LEU A 246 10.10 -17.11 8.96
N ARG A 247 11.17 -16.38 8.66
CA ARG A 247 12.13 -15.87 9.66
C ARG A 247 12.45 -14.41 9.38
N MET A 248 12.62 -13.63 10.44
CA MET A 248 13.14 -12.27 10.31
C MET A 248 14.68 -12.29 10.22
N PRO A 249 15.31 -11.31 9.53
CA PRO A 249 14.70 -10.13 8.90
C PRO A 249 14.21 -10.36 7.46
N VAL A 250 14.44 -11.55 6.88
CA VAL A 250 14.06 -11.89 5.50
C VAL A 250 13.33 -13.23 5.47
N TRP A 251 12.10 -13.21 4.98
CA TRP A 251 11.28 -14.39 4.78
C TRP A 251 11.12 -14.71 3.29
N ASN A 252 10.79 -15.96 3.00
CA ASN A 252 10.54 -16.41 1.64
C ASN A 252 9.52 -17.53 1.58
N VAL A 253 8.81 -17.60 0.46
CA VAL A 253 7.75 -18.57 0.17
C VAL A 253 7.86 -19.01 -1.28
N LEU A 254 7.79 -20.32 -1.50
CA LEU A 254 7.62 -20.89 -2.83
C LEU A 254 6.14 -21.18 -3.05
N PHE A 255 5.44 -20.28 -3.75
CA PHE A 255 4.03 -20.45 -4.07
C PHE A 255 3.83 -21.43 -5.22
N ASN A 256 2.76 -22.21 -5.10
CA ASN A 256 2.28 -23.13 -6.12
C ASN A 256 1.22 -22.46 -7.00
N TYR A 257 1.49 -22.37 -8.31
CA TYR A 257 0.56 -21.83 -9.29
C TYR A 257 0.02 -22.90 -10.25
N GLY A 258 0.26 -24.19 -9.95
CA GLY A 258 -0.14 -25.33 -10.77
C GLY A 258 1.00 -25.79 -11.67
N HIS A 259 1.08 -25.24 -12.88
CA HIS A 259 2.12 -25.59 -13.86
C HIS A 259 3.41 -24.77 -13.73
N PHE A 260 3.44 -23.78 -12.85
CA PHE A 260 4.64 -23.00 -12.51
C PHE A 260 4.66 -22.65 -11.02
N THR A 261 5.79 -22.10 -10.60
CA THR A 261 6.00 -21.65 -9.22
C THR A 261 6.39 -20.17 -9.18
N VAL A 262 6.14 -19.55 -8.03
CA VAL A 262 6.56 -18.18 -7.75
C VAL A 262 7.42 -18.18 -6.51
N LEU A 263 8.66 -17.73 -6.63
CA LEU A 263 9.51 -17.45 -5.47
C LEU A 263 9.22 -16.03 -4.98
N TYR A 264 8.62 -15.93 -3.80
CA TYR A 264 8.42 -14.68 -3.09
C TYR A 264 9.49 -14.51 -2.02
N GLU A 265 10.18 -13.38 -2.02
CA GLU A 265 11.19 -13.01 -1.03
C GLU A 265 10.93 -11.59 -0.57
N SER A 266 10.87 -11.36 0.74
CA SER A 266 10.70 -10.02 1.27
C SER A 266 11.40 -9.86 2.62
N GLY A 267 11.78 -8.64 2.94
CA GLY A 267 12.39 -8.33 4.22
C GLY A 267 13.27 -7.09 4.22
N PHE A 268 14.13 -7.04 5.22
CA PHE A 268 14.91 -5.85 5.53
C PHE A 268 16.40 -6.16 5.63
N HIS A 269 17.23 -5.17 5.32
CA HIS A 269 18.67 -5.21 5.56
C HIS A 269 19.25 -3.82 5.79
N GLY A 270 20.52 -3.75 6.19
CA GLY A 270 21.19 -2.49 6.54
C GLY A 270 21.87 -1.75 5.39
N ILE A 271 21.70 -2.18 4.13
CA ILE A 271 22.35 -1.53 2.97
C ILE A 271 21.33 -0.58 2.34
N PRO A 272 21.67 0.68 2.04
CA PRO A 272 20.73 1.68 1.51
C PRO A 272 20.43 1.44 0.02
N VAL A 273 19.83 0.30 -0.29
CA VAL A 273 19.37 -0.11 -1.61
C VAL A 273 17.90 -0.49 -1.51
N PHE A 274 17.14 -0.15 -2.54
CA PHE A 274 15.75 -0.56 -2.67
C PHE A 274 15.68 -1.69 -3.72
N ASP A 275 15.84 -2.94 -3.28
CA ASP A 275 15.84 -4.12 -4.17
C ASP A 275 14.43 -4.72 -4.26
N ALA A 276 13.61 -4.06 -5.09
CA ALA A 276 12.21 -4.39 -5.30
C ALA A 276 11.90 -4.64 -6.78
N HIS A 277 11.41 -5.82 -7.12
CA HIS A 277 11.00 -6.17 -8.49
C HIS A 277 10.08 -7.40 -8.57
N ILE A 278 9.36 -7.51 -9.69
CA ILE A 278 8.72 -8.75 -10.13
C ILE A 278 9.28 -9.14 -11.50
N GLU A 279 9.70 -10.38 -11.67
CA GLU A 279 10.16 -10.92 -12.95
C GLU A 279 9.39 -12.19 -13.31
N VAL A 280 8.82 -12.20 -14.52
CA VAL A 280 8.02 -13.29 -15.04
C VAL A 280 8.72 -13.90 -16.24
N TYR A 281 8.87 -15.22 -16.22
CA TYR A 281 9.58 -15.98 -17.24
C TYR A 281 8.59 -16.83 -18.04
N SER A 282 8.78 -16.84 -19.35
CA SER A 282 8.16 -17.73 -20.31
C SER A 282 9.26 -18.43 -21.12
N GLU A 283 8.90 -19.38 -21.98
CA GLU A 283 9.88 -20.17 -22.75
C GLU A 283 10.88 -19.32 -23.55
N LYS A 284 10.45 -18.17 -24.09
CA LYS A 284 11.28 -17.32 -24.97
C LYS A 284 11.41 -15.88 -24.52
N LYS A 285 10.83 -15.51 -23.37
CA LYS A 285 10.77 -14.12 -22.91
C LYS A 285 10.80 -14.04 -21.38
N SER A 286 11.51 -13.05 -20.82
CA SER A 286 11.30 -12.56 -19.45
C SER A 286 10.84 -11.11 -19.44
N VAL A 287 9.98 -10.78 -18.49
CA VAL A 287 9.43 -9.44 -18.26
C VAL A 287 9.73 -9.07 -16.81
N LEU A 288 10.59 -8.07 -16.62
CA LEU A 288 11.02 -7.57 -15.31
C LEU A 288 10.41 -6.19 -15.08
N ILE A 289 9.59 -6.01 -14.06
CA ILE A 289 9.21 -4.69 -13.54
C ILE A 289 10.08 -4.38 -12.33
N LYS A 290 10.76 -3.25 -12.34
CA LYS A 290 11.65 -2.81 -11.25
C LYS A 290 11.14 -1.52 -10.62
N TYR A 291 11.06 -1.53 -9.29
CA TYR A 291 10.72 -0.37 -8.48
C TYR A 291 11.98 0.25 -7.89
N ASP A 292 11.83 1.49 -7.47
CA ASP A 292 12.81 2.19 -6.65
C ASP A 292 12.10 2.69 -5.39
N THR A 293 12.85 3.32 -4.49
CA THR A 293 12.30 3.87 -3.26
C THR A 293 11.16 4.85 -3.55
N PRO A 294 9.98 4.66 -2.93
CA PRO A 294 8.83 5.50 -3.22
C PRO A 294 8.91 6.86 -2.49
N TYR A 295 9.92 7.05 -1.64
CA TYR A 295 10.13 8.28 -0.87
C TYR A 295 10.85 9.39 -1.65
N VAL A 296 11.39 9.10 -2.83
CA VAL A 296 12.04 10.10 -3.68
C VAL A 296 11.14 10.34 -4.90
N LYS A 297 10.59 11.55 -4.97
CA LYS A 297 9.63 11.92 -6.02
C LYS A 297 10.30 11.89 -7.40
N GLY A 298 9.59 11.32 -8.38
CA GLY A 298 10.05 11.27 -9.77
C GLY A 298 10.97 10.09 -10.12
N LEU A 299 11.28 9.20 -9.17
CA LEU A 299 11.91 7.92 -9.52
C LEU A 299 10.90 7.04 -10.27
N PRO A 300 11.19 6.65 -11.51
CA PRO A 300 10.24 5.93 -12.34
C PRO A 300 10.22 4.43 -12.00
N VAL A 301 9.05 3.81 -12.16
CA VAL A 301 8.97 2.35 -12.29
C VAL A 301 9.28 1.97 -13.73
N THR A 302 10.17 1.00 -13.91
CA THR A 302 10.69 0.63 -15.23
C THR A 302 10.37 -0.82 -15.55
N MET A 303 10.32 -1.13 -16.84
CA MET A 303 10.14 -2.49 -17.33
C MET A 303 11.29 -2.85 -18.27
N THR A 304 11.85 -4.06 -18.11
CA THR A 304 12.80 -4.65 -19.04
C THR A 304 12.21 -5.93 -19.63
N VAL A 305 12.17 -6.01 -20.95
CA VAL A 305 11.75 -7.23 -21.68
C VAL A 305 12.98 -7.83 -22.33
N ARG A 306 13.26 -9.10 -22.03
CA ARG A 306 14.34 -9.88 -22.66
C ARG A 306 13.71 -11.02 -23.43
N GLU A 307 14.06 -11.19 -24.70
CA GLU A 307 13.48 -12.26 -25.49
C GLU A 307 14.42 -12.83 -26.56
N ASN A 308 14.08 -14.03 -26.99
CA ASN A 308 14.69 -14.71 -28.12
C ASN A 308 13.85 -14.45 -29.40
N VAL A 309 14.39 -13.65 -30.31
CA VAL A 309 13.82 -13.40 -31.64
C VAL A 309 14.68 -14.12 -32.68
N ASP A 310 14.19 -15.24 -33.19
CA ASP A 310 14.86 -16.06 -34.21
C ASP A 310 16.32 -16.43 -33.88
N GLY A 311 16.57 -16.82 -32.62
CA GLY A 311 17.89 -17.20 -32.12
C GLY A 311 18.74 -16.02 -31.64
N LYS A 312 18.22 -14.79 -31.70
CA LYS A 312 18.92 -13.58 -31.26
C LYS A 312 18.37 -13.11 -29.92
N PHE A 313 19.27 -12.72 -29.02
CA PHE A 313 18.91 -12.03 -27.79
C PHE A 313 18.52 -10.58 -28.10
N VAL A 314 17.33 -10.17 -27.69
CA VAL A 314 16.84 -8.80 -27.75
C VAL A 314 16.47 -8.35 -26.34
N GLU A 315 16.94 -7.18 -25.94
CA GLU A 315 16.54 -6.53 -24.69
C GLU A 315 15.91 -5.17 -24.98
N ARG A 316 14.76 -4.89 -24.38
CA ARG A 316 14.08 -3.60 -24.40
C ARG A 316 13.98 -3.05 -22.99
N PHE A 317 14.42 -1.81 -22.82
CA PHE A 317 14.18 -1.03 -21.60
C PHE A 317 13.05 -0.04 -21.86
N ILE A 318 12.05 -0.04 -20.99
CA ILE A 318 10.82 0.73 -21.13
C ILE A 318 10.59 1.55 -19.86
N ARG A 319 10.38 2.84 -20.05
CA ARG A 319 9.95 3.79 -19.02
C ARG A 319 8.84 4.66 -19.61
N ASN A 320 7.60 4.36 -19.24
CA ASN A 320 6.44 5.07 -19.77
C ASN A 320 6.35 6.52 -19.30
N THR A 321 6.75 6.77 -18.06
CA THR A 321 6.60 8.09 -17.42
C THR A 321 7.60 8.26 -16.28
N TYR A 322 7.81 9.52 -15.87
CA TYR A 322 8.43 9.87 -14.58
C TYR A 322 7.40 10.16 -13.49
N GLU A 323 6.11 10.17 -13.82
CA GLU A 323 5.06 10.21 -12.80
C GLU A 323 5.16 8.94 -11.96
N ASP A 324 5.47 9.12 -10.68
CA ASP A 324 5.59 8.03 -9.74
C ASP A 324 4.22 7.39 -9.45
N PRO A 325 4.19 6.14 -8.94
CA PRO A 325 2.95 5.41 -8.78
C PRO A 325 1.93 6.07 -7.85
N PHE A 326 2.34 6.85 -6.83
CA PHE A 326 1.41 7.60 -5.98
C PHE A 326 0.70 8.73 -6.74
N THR A 327 1.39 9.38 -7.68
CA THR A 327 0.76 10.39 -8.55
C THR A 327 -0.31 9.75 -9.43
N LEU A 328 -0.01 8.59 -10.04
CA LEU A 328 -0.94 7.85 -10.89
C LEU A 328 -2.14 7.31 -10.10
N GLU A 329 -1.87 6.79 -8.91
CA GLU A 329 -2.88 6.33 -7.95
C GLU A 329 -3.82 7.48 -7.52
N SER A 330 -3.26 8.64 -7.18
CA SER A 330 -4.04 9.84 -6.85
C SER A 330 -4.90 10.29 -8.02
N LYS A 331 -4.42 10.23 -9.26
CA LYS A 331 -5.26 10.54 -10.43
C LYS A 331 -6.40 9.53 -10.60
N SER A 332 -6.15 8.24 -10.35
CA SER A 332 -7.20 7.22 -10.38
C SER A 332 -8.25 7.44 -9.29
N PHE A 333 -7.85 7.86 -8.08
CA PHE A 333 -8.77 8.20 -7.01
C PHE A 333 -9.66 9.39 -7.41
N TYR A 334 -9.08 10.42 -8.04
CA TYR A 334 -9.85 11.57 -8.54
C TYR A 334 -10.93 11.13 -9.53
N SER A 335 -10.56 10.32 -10.53
CA SER A 335 -11.50 9.77 -11.50
C SER A 335 -12.60 8.94 -10.85
N ALA A 336 -12.30 8.17 -9.80
CA ALA A 336 -13.33 7.44 -9.07
C ALA A 336 -14.35 8.39 -8.40
N VAL A 337 -13.87 9.44 -7.73
CA VAL A 337 -14.71 10.37 -6.97
C VAL A 337 -15.51 11.32 -7.86
N ARG A 338 -14.89 11.89 -8.90
CA ARG A 338 -15.49 12.95 -9.73
C ARG A 338 -16.09 12.43 -11.04
N GLU A 339 -15.64 11.29 -11.53
CA GLU A 339 -16.02 10.76 -12.85
C GLU A 339 -16.75 9.42 -12.75
N GLY A 340 -16.86 8.84 -11.55
CA GLY A 340 -17.52 7.56 -11.32
C GLY A 340 -16.74 6.36 -11.87
N ALA A 341 -15.44 6.51 -12.08
CA ALA A 341 -14.58 5.42 -12.51
C ALA A 341 -14.55 4.30 -11.46
N ARG A 342 -14.35 3.05 -11.91
CA ARG A 342 -14.21 1.91 -11.00
C ARG A 342 -12.92 2.06 -10.17
N ILE A 343 -13.04 1.87 -8.86
CA ILE A 343 -11.89 1.68 -7.97
C ILE A 343 -11.33 0.28 -8.21
N LYS A 344 -10.06 0.21 -8.61
CA LYS A 344 -9.35 -1.03 -8.90
C LYS A 344 -8.90 -1.75 -7.62
N THR A 345 -8.46 -0.99 -6.63
CA THR A 345 -7.98 -1.45 -5.33
C THR A 345 -9.02 -1.18 -4.26
N ASP A 346 -10.19 -1.80 -4.41
CA ASP A 346 -11.28 -1.69 -3.44
C ASP A 346 -11.07 -2.64 -2.23
N VAL A 347 -12.01 -2.62 -1.28
CA VAL A 347 -11.92 -3.42 -0.05
C VAL A 347 -12.03 -4.92 -0.35
N ASP A 348 -12.84 -5.30 -1.34
CA ASP A 348 -12.99 -6.69 -1.78
C ASP A 348 -11.67 -7.22 -2.36
N ASP A 349 -10.96 -6.41 -3.14
CA ASP A 349 -9.61 -6.76 -3.60
C ASP A 349 -8.62 -6.88 -2.43
N ALA A 350 -8.67 -5.97 -1.45
CA ALA A 350 -7.80 -6.02 -0.27
C ALA A 350 -8.09 -7.23 0.65
N LEU A 351 -9.31 -7.78 0.62
CA LEU A 351 -9.65 -9.00 1.35
C LEU A 351 -8.87 -10.23 0.88
N GLU A 352 -8.45 -10.26 -0.39
CA GLU A 352 -7.60 -11.33 -0.94
C GLU A 352 -6.18 -11.32 -0.33
N ASP A 353 -5.70 -10.19 0.17
CA ASP A 353 -4.40 -10.14 0.87
C ASP A 353 -4.44 -10.95 2.17
N PHE A 354 -5.56 -10.92 2.91
CA PHE A 354 -5.71 -11.75 4.12
C PHE A 354 -5.71 -13.24 3.80
N GLU A 355 -6.22 -13.64 2.63
CA GLU A 355 -6.07 -15.02 2.20
C GLU A 355 -4.61 -15.37 1.93
N LEU A 356 -3.87 -14.52 1.22
CA LEU A 356 -2.44 -14.71 1.00
C LEU A 356 -1.64 -14.73 2.30
N PHE A 357 -1.89 -13.81 3.23
CA PHE A 357 -1.26 -13.82 4.55
C PHE A 357 -1.54 -15.13 5.28
N GLY A 358 -2.77 -15.64 5.20
CA GLY A 358 -3.12 -16.96 5.75
C GLY A 358 -2.40 -18.11 5.05
N MET A 359 -2.26 -18.09 3.72
CA MET A 359 -1.50 -19.09 2.96
C MET A 359 -0.04 -19.11 3.40
N ILE A 360 0.57 -17.94 3.63
CA ILE A 360 1.94 -17.79 4.13
C ILE A 360 2.01 -18.30 5.57
N MET A 361 1.29 -17.67 6.49
CA MET A 361 1.44 -17.88 7.94
C MET A 361 1.10 -19.30 8.41
N LYS A 362 0.27 -20.06 7.69
CA LYS A 362 0.05 -21.50 7.99
C LYS A 362 1.31 -22.36 7.86
N ASN A 363 2.36 -21.85 7.21
CA ASN A 363 3.68 -22.48 7.16
C ASN A 363 4.56 -22.13 8.36
N TRP A 364 4.07 -21.34 9.33
CA TRP A 364 4.82 -20.98 10.53
C TRP A 364 5.27 -22.22 11.30
N ARG A 365 6.52 -22.21 11.75
CA ARG A 365 7.16 -23.21 12.59
C ARG A 365 8.02 -22.46 13.60
N GLU A 366 7.88 -22.81 14.88
CA GLU A 366 8.70 -22.25 15.97
C GLU A 366 10.19 -22.57 15.83
#